data_AF-A0A4Q6DTR0-F1
#
_entry.id   AF-A0A4Q6DTR0-F1
#
_cell.length_a   1.000
_cell.length_b   1.000
_cell.length_c   1.000
_cell.angle_alpha   90.00
_cell.angle_beta   90.00
_cell.angle_gamma   90.00
#
_symmetry.space_group_name_H-M   'P 1'
#
loop_
_entity.id
_entity.type
_entity.pdbx_description
1 polymer ?
#
loop_
_entity_poly.entity_id
_entity_poly.type
_entity_poly.pdbx_seq_one_letter_code
_entity_poly.pdbx_strand_id
1 'polypeptide(L)'
;QRAKEGELVRTINHIKGVERSRVHLAIPQKSAFLDEEKKPTASVILDLAPGFNPNEDQVRGIQRMVSASIQGMELNNVTIISNSGKPLSQNSDDPAAAFAAANMDYQRKFERKLEDKVKSILGTVMGEGKVTAQINADFDFSRVAESQTTYDGENTAIRSSERDIDKMEGVRPLPSGQPGVRTNIPNAENQTGQSPVASNSTNRNRETINYDVPRTQRNVEKPMAQLKRLSISVMVDTAAVADANAPGGSRQEAVSEARLAEFRSLVANSVGWDKDRDPPIEVRSISFFKEDLEAATLAAQAAERNKLFQNIAQWAAIGLIFTLFFLFVVRPFIKWVTEN
;
A
#
# COMPACT_ATOMS: atom_id res chain seq x y z
N GLN A 1 -10.49 -34.31 10.32
CA GLN A 1 -10.45 -33.31 9.24
C GLN A 1 -11.87 -32.90 8.82
N ARG A 2 -12.72 -33.85 8.42
CA ARG A 2 -14.14 -33.58 8.05
C ARG A 2 -14.96 -32.74 9.05
N ALA A 3 -14.74 -32.91 10.36
CA ALA A 3 -15.41 -32.10 11.38
C ALA A 3 -14.98 -30.62 11.34
N LYS A 4 -13.69 -30.33 11.16
CA LYS A 4 -13.17 -28.95 11.09
C LYS A 4 -13.64 -28.24 9.81
N GLU A 5 -13.68 -28.96 8.70
CA GLU A 5 -14.24 -28.48 7.44
C GLU A 5 -15.72 -28.14 7.58
N GLY A 6 -16.51 -29.00 8.24
CA GLY A 6 -17.93 -28.78 8.48
C GLY A 6 -18.23 -27.55 9.34
N GLU A 7 -17.46 -27.32 10.40
CA GLU A 7 -17.60 -26.12 11.24
C GLU A 7 -17.25 -24.84 10.46
N LEU A 8 -16.15 -24.85 9.69
CA LEU A 8 -15.80 -23.71 8.83
C LEU A 8 -16.89 -23.41 7.81
N VAL A 9 -17.46 -24.43 7.16
CA VAL A 9 -18.58 -24.26 6.23
C VAL A 9 -19.77 -23.61 6.93
N ARG A 10 -20.12 -24.06 8.14
CA ARG A 10 -21.22 -23.47 8.91
C ARG A 10 -20.97 -22.00 9.20
N THR A 11 -19.78 -21.64 9.66
CA THR A 11 -19.44 -20.24 9.96
C THR A 11 -19.44 -19.36 8.72
N ILE A 12 -18.86 -19.84 7.61
CA ILE A 12 -18.80 -19.08 6.35
C ILE A 12 -20.20 -18.86 5.77
N ASN A 13 -21.11 -19.82 5.88
CA ASN A 13 -22.49 -19.68 5.40
C ASN A 13 -23.32 -18.64 6.17
N HIS A 14 -22.87 -18.19 7.36
CA HIS A 14 -23.53 -17.09 8.08
C HIS A 14 -23.10 -15.70 7.58
N ILE A 15 -22.10 -15.63 6.70
CA ILE A 15 -21.64 -14.37 6.13
C ILE A 15 -22.65 -13.88 5.11
N LYS A 16 -23.04 -12.61 5.23
CA LYS A 16 -23.99 -11.96 4.32
C LYS A 16 -23.55 -12.14 2.87
N GLY A 17 -24.45 -12.66 2.04
CA GLY A 17 -24.23 -12.85 0.60
C GLY A 17 -23.59 -14.19 0.22
N VAL A 18 -23.24 -15.05 1.18
CA VAL A 18 -22.82 -16.44 0.93
C VAL A 18 -24.02 -17.37 1.14
N GLU A 19 -24.46 -18.05 0.08
CA GLU A 19 -25.57 -19.02 0.16
C GLU A 19 -25.07 -20.39 0.59
N ARG A 20 -23.93 -20.81 0.03
CA ARG A 20 -23.29 -22.08 0.38
C ARG A 20 -21.78 -21.95 0.24
N SER A 21 -21.06 -22.70 1.04
CA SER A 21 -19.61 -22.82 0.93
C SER A 21 -19.17 -24.27 0.95
N ARG A 22 -18.01 -24.53 0.35
CA ARG A 22 -17.28 -25.79 0.48
C ARG A 22 -15.85 -25.48 0.87
N VAL A 23 -15.34 -26.19 1.87
CA VAL A 23 -13.99 -26.00 2.39
C VAL A 23 -13.25 -27.32 2.29
N HIS A 24 -12.07 -27.29 1.68
CA HIS A 24 -11.14 -28.41 1.62
C HIS A 24 -9.87 -28.02 2.35
N LEU A 25 -9.47 -28.82 3.36
CA LEU A 25 -8.26 -28.59 4.14
C LEU A 25 -7.22 -29.66 3.82
N ALA A 26 -6.02 -29.23 3.45
CA ALA A 26 -4.85 -30.09 3.34
C ALA A 26 -3.91 -29.83 4.52
N ILE A 27 -4.01 -30.69 5.54
CA ILE A 27 -3.18 -30.62 6.76
C ILE A 27 -2.13 -31.73 6.68
N PRO A 28 -0.83 -31.40 6.55
CA PRO A 28 0.23 -32.41 6.52
C PRO A 28 0.37 -33.11 7.87
N GLN A 29 0.88 -34.34 7.84
CA GLN A 29 1.16 -35.10 9.06
C GLN A 29 2.50 -34.65 9.65
N LYS A 30 2.56 -34.51 10.97
CA LYS A 30 3.81 -34.23 11.68
C LYS A 30 4.73 -35.44 11.56
N SER A 31 5.94 -35.23 11.05
CA SER A 31 7.00 -36.24 11.01
C SER A 31 8.16 -35.75 11.86
N ALA A 32 8.71 -36.64 12.70
CA ALA A 32 9.90 -36.35 13.50
C ALA A 32 11.21 -36.41 12.67
N PHE A 33 11.11 -36.72 11.37
CA PHE A 33 12.24 -37.00 10.48
C PHE A 33 12.38 -36.01 9.31
N LEU A 34 11.54 -34.97 9.26
CA LEU A 34 11.61 -33.92 8.24
C LEU A 34 12.12 -32.63 8.88
N ASP A 35 13.19 -32.07 8.33
CA ASP A 35 13.73 -30.77 8.77
C ASP A 35 12.78 -29.61 8.43
N GLU A 36 11.95 -29.75 7.39
CA GLU A 36 10.92 -28.78 7.01
C GLU A 36 9.50 -29.32 7.19
N GLU A 37 8.75 -28.72 8.12
CA GLU A 37 7.31 -28.96 8.30
C GLU A 37 6.54 -28.27 7.15
N LYS A 38 5.88 -29.06 6.30
CA LYS A 38 4.98 -28.49 5.27
C LYS A 38 3.88 -27.69 5.95
N LYS A 39 3.56 -26.51 5.42
CA LYS A 39 2.47 -25.68 5.96
C LYS A 39 1.10 -26.19 5.49
N PRO A 40 0.06 -26.15 6.33
CA PRO A 40 -1.30 -26.47 5.90
C PRO A 40 -1.81 -25.50 4.82
N THR A 41 -2.67 -26.00 3.93
CA THR A 41 -3.35 -25.20 2.90
C THR A 41 -4.86 -25.44 2.91
N ALA A 42 -5.62 -24.48 2.36
CA ALA A 42 -7.08 -24.56 2.27
C ALA A 42 -7.59 -24.03 0.92
N SER A 43 -8.64 -24.68 0.41
CA SER A 43 -9.42 -24.19 -0.73
C SER A 43 -10.87 -23.99 -0.31
N VAL A 44 -11.40 -22.79 -0.57
CA VAL A 44 -12.76 -22.40 -0.23
C VAL A 44 -13.50 -22.02 -1.50
N ILE A 45 -14.62 -22.69 -1.76
CA ILE A 45 -15.52 -22.38 -2.86
C ILE A 45 -16.76 -21.71 -2.27
N LEU A 46 -17.13 -20.54 -2.78
CA LEU A 46 -18.30 -19.78 -2.36
C LEU A 46 -19.37 -19.79 -3.46
N ASP A 47 -20.55 -20.30 -3.13
CA ASP A 47 -21.80 -20.00 -3.86
C ASP A 47 -22.33 -18.68 -3.29
N LEU A 48 -22.25 -17.62 -4.11
CA LEU A 48 -22.67 -16.27 -3.74
C LEU A 48 -24.09 -15.99 -4.23
N ALA A 49 -24.81 -15.15 -3.50
CA ALA A 49 -26.14 -14.71 -3.91
C ALA A 49 -26.11 -13.96 -5.27
N PRO A 50 -27.16 -14.05 -6.10
CA PRO A 50 -27.20 -13.36 -7.39
C PRO A 50 -26.94 -11.86 -7.27
N GLY A 51 -25.99 -11.35 -8.05
CA GLY A 51 -25.59 -9.94 -8.05
C GLY A 51 -24.71 -9.51 -6.86
N PHE A 52 -24.40 -10.41 -5.92
CA PHE A 52 -23.50 -10.12 -4.82
C PHE A 52 -22.03 -10.33 -5.22
N ASN A 53 -21.24 -9.27 -5.15
CA ASN A 53 -19.78 -9.35 -5.27
C ASN A 53 -19.16 -9.00 -3.91
N PRO A 54 -18.47 -9.94 -3.24
CA PRO A 54 -17.79 -9.64 -1.99
C PRO A 54 -16.65 -8.63 -2.25
N ASN A 55 -16.52 -7.67 -1.35
CA ASN A 55 -15.39 -6.73 -1.38
C ASN A 55 -14.10 -7.40 -0.86
N GLU A 56 -12.95 -6.75 -1.09
CA GLU A 56 -11.64 -7.30 -0.70
C GLU A 56 -11.55 -7.59 0.81
N ASP A 57 -12.13 -6.73 1.64
CA ASP A 57 -12.13 -6.88 3.10
C ASP A 57 -12.93 -8.10 3.55
N GLN A 58 -14.06 -8.39 2.91
CA GLN A 58 -14.87 -9.58 3.17
C GLN A 58 -14.11 -10.86 2.79
N VAL A 59 -13.48 -10.88 1.60
CA VAL A 59 -12.67 -12.03 1.17
C VAL A 59 -11.49 -12.24 2.13
N ARG A 60 -10.77 -11.18 2.48
CA ARG A 60 -9.64 -11.23 3.43
C ARG A 60 -10.09 -11.65 4.83
N GLY A 61 -11.29 -11.25 5.25
CA GLY A 61 -11.93 -11.69 6.49
C GLY A 61 -12.15 -13.21 6.51
N ILE A 62 -12.68 -13.77 5.41
CA ILE A 62 -12.85 -15.22 5.26
C ILE A 62 -11.50 -15.93 5.30
N GLN A 63 -10.48 -15.42 4.58
CA GLN A 63 -9.14 -16.02 4.60
C GLN A 63 -8.55 -16.04 6.02
N ARG A 64 -8.65 -14.93 6.76
CA ARG A 64 -8.14 -14.82 8.13
C ARG A 64 -8.84 -15.78 9.09
N MET A 65 -10.15 -15.94 8.94
CA MET A 65 -10.93 -16.87 9.76
C MET A 65 -10.49 -18.32 9.52
N VAL A 66 -10.31 -18.71 8.25
CA VAL A 66 -9.85 -20.06 7.89
C VAL A 66 -8.43 -20.30 8.36
N SER A 67 -7.51 -19.36 8.13
CA SER A 67 -6.11 -19.50 8.55
C SER A 67 -5.97 -19.55 10.07
N ALA A 68 -6.69 -18.71 10.81
CA ALA A 68 -6.68 -18.74 12.28
C ALA A 68 -7.28 -20.03 12.87
N SER A 69 -8.15 -20.71 12.13
CA SER A 69 -8.79 -21.96 12.58
C SER A 69 -7.85 -23.18 12.49
N ILE A 70 -6.75 -23.08 11.75
CA ILE A 70 -5.79 -24.17 11.54
C ILE A 70 -4.39 -23.71 11.95
N GLN A 71 -3.82 -24.39 12.95
CA GLN A 71 -2.48 -24.08 13.45
C GLN A 71 -1.44 -24.15 12.33
N GLY A 72 -0.61 -23.11 12.22
CA GLY A 72 0.48 -23.02 11.24
C GLY A 72 0.05 -22.68 9.81
N MET A 73 -1.24 -22.43 9.57
CA MET A 73 -1.74 -21.98 8.26
C MET A 73 -1.49 -20.48 8.07
N GLU A 74 -0.83 -20.13 6.96
CA GLU A 74 -0.64 -18.73 6.56
C GLU A 74 -1.82 -18.22 5.75
N LEU A 75 -2.01 -16.90 5.76
CA LEU A 75 -3.12 -16.26 5.04
C LEU A 75 -3.07 -16.54 3.52
N ASN A 76 -1.86 -16.54 2.96
CA ASN A 76 -1.60 -16.78 1.53
C ASN A 76 -1.81 -18.26 1.13
N ASN A 77 -1.98 -19.17 2.09
CA ASN A 77 -2.25 -20.58 1.84
C ASN A 77 -3.75 -20.90 1.75
N VAL A 78 -4.62 -19.88 1.84
CA VAL A 78 -6.07 -20.01 1.71
C VAL A 78 -6.51 -19.40 0.39
N THR A 79 -6.96 -20.24 -0.54
CA THR A 79 -7.48 -19.81 -1.85
C THR A 79 -9.00 -19.79 -1.82
N ILE A 80 -9.60 -18.68 -2.24
CA ILE A 80 -11.05 -18.50 -2.29
C ILE A 80 -11.50 -18.27 -3.73
N ILE A 81 -12.45 -19.07 -4.19
CA ILE A 81 -12.96 -19.06 -5.57
C ILE A 81 -14.49 -19.00 -5.53
N SER A 82 -15.10 -18.26 -6.46
CA SER A 82 -16.55 -18.28 -6.67
C SER A 82 -17.00 -19.54 -7.39
N ASN A 83 -18.28 -19.91 -7.26
CA ASN A 83 -18.87 -21.03 -8.01
C ASN A 83 -18.77 -20.90 -9.55
N SER A 84 -18.59 -19.68 -10.06
CA SER A 84 -18.33 -19.38 -11.48
C SER A 84 -16.88 -19.61 -11.92
N GLY A 85 -15.99 -20.04 -11.01
CA GLY A 85 -14.57 -20.21 -11.28
C GLY A 85 -13.74 -18.92 -11.17
N LYS A 86 -14.36 -17.78 -10.85
CA LYS A 86 -13.65 -16.51 -10.62
C LYS A 86 -12.86 -16.57 -9.30
N PRO A 87 -11.52 -16.41 -9.31
CA PRO A 87 -10.77 -16.28 -8.05
C PRO A 87 -11.19 -14.99 -7.33
N LEU A 88 -11.49 -15.12 -6.04
CA LEU A 88 -11.86 -14.00 -5.17
C LEU A 88 -10.67 -13.55 -4.32
N SER A 89 -9.83 -14.49 -3.91
CA SER A 89 -8.56 -14.20 -3.24
C SER A 89 -7.46 -13.87 -4.26
N GLN A 90 -6.71 -12.80 -4.03
CA GLN A 90 -5.50 -12.50 -4.78
C GLN A 90 -4.30 -13.11 -4.06
N ASN A 91 -4.07 -14.40 -4.26
CA ASN A 91 -2.87 -15.06 -3.78
C ASN A 91 -1.89 -15.07 -4.95
N SER A 92 -0.98 -14.09 -4.99
CA SER A 92 0.15 -14.15 -5.90
C SER A 92 1.17 -15.12 -5.30
N ASP A 93 1.52 -16.19 -6.01
CA ASP A 93 2.61 -17.09 -5.60
C ASP A 93 3.97 -16.37 -5.58
N ASP A 94 4.06 -15.21 -6.24
CA ASP A 94 5.20 -14.30 -6.21
C ASP A 94 4.97 -13.14 -5.22
N PRO A 95 5.69 -13.11 -4.08
CA PRO A 95 5.64 -12.00 -3.12
C PRO A 95 5.96 -10.63 -3.74
N ALA A 96 6.81 -10.58 -4.78
CA ALA A 96 7.17 -9.33 -5.44
C ALA A 96 5.99 -8.79 -6.26
N ALA A 97 5.27 -9.65 -6.98
CA ALA A 97 4.08 -9.27 -7.72
C ALA A 97 2.93 -8.83 -6.79
N ALA A 98 2.73 -9.52 -5.66
CA ALA A 98 1.78 -9.10 -4.63
C ALA A 98 2.11 -7.70 -4.07
N PHE A 99 3.39 -7.45 -3.80
CA PHE A 99 3.86 -6.16 -3.31
C PHE A 99 3.63 -5.04 -4.34
N ALA A 100 3.93 -5.28 -5.62
CA ALA A 100 3.70 -4.33 -6.69
C ALA A 100 2.20 -4.01 -6.87
N ALA A 101 1.33 -5.02 -6.82
CA ALA A 101 -0.11 -4.84 -6.90
C ALA A 101 -0.64 -3.99 -5.73
N ALA A 102 -0.20 -4.31 -4.50
CA ALA A 102 -0.57 -3.55 -3.30
C ALA A 102 -0.15 -2.08 -3.36
N ASN A 103 1.05 -1.80 -3.88
CA ASN A 103 1.55 -0.44 -4.08
C ASN A 103 0.70 0.34 -5.11
N MET A 104 0.36 -0.31 -6.22
CA MET A 104 -0.50 0.28 -7.25
C MET A 104 -1.92 0.55 -6.73
N ASP A 105 -2.46 -0.36 -5.91
CA ASP A 105 -3.75 -0.16 -5.24
C ASP A 105 -3.72 1.00 -4.24
N TYR A 106 -2.66 1.10 -3.44
CA TYR A 106 -2.46 2.21 -2.51
C TYR A 106 -2.44 3.55 -3.26
N GLN A 107 -1.67 3.63 -4.34
CA GLN A 107 -1.60 4.82 -5.20
C GLN A 107 -2.99 5.20 -5.73
N ARG A 108 -3.73 4.26 -6.34
CA ARG A 108 -5.09 4.53 -6.86
C ARG A 108 -6.05 5.01 -5.79
N LYS A 109 -6.02 4.39 -4.59
CA LYS A 109 -6.88 4.78 -3.46
C LYS A 109 -6.53 6.19 -2.98
N PHE A 110 -5.25 6.54 -2.93
CA PHE A 110 -4.78 7.87 -2.57
C PHE A 110 -5.20 8.93 -3.60
N GLU A 111 -5.00 8.66 -4.88
CA GLU A 111 -5.40 9.55 -5.99
C GLU A 111 -6.91 9.83 -5.94
N ARG A 112 -7.75 8.78 -5.88
CA ARG A 112 -9.21 8.92 -5.78
C ARG A 112 -9.65 9.74 -4.57
N LYS A 113 -9.05 9.49 -3.40
CA LYS A 113 -9.36 10.24 -2.18
C LYS A 113 -9.10 11.74 -2.34
N LEU A 114 -8.00 12.11 -3.00
CA LEU A 114 -7.70 13.52 -3.28
C LEU A 114 -8.62 14.09 -4.37
N GLU A 115 -8.95 13.32 -5.41
CA GLU A 115 -9.88 13.73 -6.46
C GLU A 115 -11.25 14.06 -5.88
N ASP A 116 -11.79 13.18 -5.02
CA ASP A 116 -13.07 13.37 -4.33
C ASP A 116 -13.03 14.59 -3.42
N LYS A 117 -11.91 14.82 -2.72
CA LYS A 117 -11.71 16.01 -1.89
C LYS A 117 -11.75 17.29 -2.72
N VAL A 118 -11.05 17.32 -3.85
CA VAL A 118 -11.04 18.48 -4.77
C VAL A 118 -12.43 18.72 -5.36
N LYS A 119 -13.11 17.66 -5.82
CA LYS A 119 -14.47 17.74 -6.36
C LYS A 119 -15.47 18.24 -5.32
N SER A 120 -15.39 17.79 -4.07
CA SER A 120 -16.28 18.23 -3.00
C SER A 120 -16.12 19.71 -2.68
N ILE A 121 -14.88 20.20 -2.63
CA ILE A 121 -14.59 21.60 -2.28
C ILE A 121 -15.02 22.54 -3.41
N LEU A 122 -14.57 22.27 -4.63
CA LEU A 122 -14.91 23.12 -5.77
C LEU A 122 -16.36 22.95 -6.23
N GLY A 123 -16.94 21.77 -6.05
CA GLY A 123 -18.34 21.47 -6.35
C GLY A 123 -19.31 22.26 -5.47
N THR A 124 -18.93 22.60 -4.24
CA THR A 124 -19.75 23.49 -3.38
C THR A 124 -19.91 24.89 -3.99
N VAL A 125 -18.92 25.36 -4.75
CA VAL A 125 -18.93 26.70 -5.37
C VAL A 125 -19.49 26.67 -6.79
N MET A 126 -19.17 25.64 -7.56
CA MET A 126 -19.52 25.55 -8.99
C MET A 126 -20.81 24.75 -9.26
N GLY A 127 -21.24 23.92 -8.32
CA GLY A 127 -22.34 22.96 -8.50
C GLY A 127 -21.83 21.54 -8.78
N GLU A 128 -22.70 20.55 -8.51
CA GLU A 128 -22.38 19.14 -8.75
C GLU A 128 -22.18 18.87 -10.25
N GLY A 129 -21.19 18.03 -10.59
CA GLY A 129 -20.86 17.70 -11.99
C GLY A 129 -20.14 18.81 -12.78
N LYS A 130 -19.83 19.94 -12.16
CA LYS A 130 -19.16 21.10 -12.80
C LYS A 130 -17.65 21.12 -12.65
N VAL A 131 -17.09 20.11 -11.98
CA VAL A 131 -15.67 20.02 -11.69
C VAL A 131 -15.20 18.61 -11.97
N THR A 132 -14.14 18.50 -12.77
CA THR A 132 -13.39 17.26 -12.95
C THR A 132 -11.96 17.48 -12.50
N ALA A 133 -11.45 16.60 -11.65
CA ALA A 133 -10.08 16.62 -11.18
C ALA A 133 -9.42 15.30 -11.54
N GLN A 134 -8.21 15.38 -12.06
CA GLN A 134 -7.32 14.24 -12.27
C GLN A 134 -6.08 14.45 -11.42
N ILE A 135 -5.74 13.44 -10.63
CA ILE A 135 -4.56 13.49 -9.76
C ILE A 135 -3.67 12.30 -10.09
N ASN A 136 -2.36 12.57 -10.16
CA ASN A 136 -1.34 11.55 -10.28
C ASN A 136 -0.34 11.71 -9.12
N ALA A 137 -0.13 10.64 -8.36
CA ALA A 137 0.75 10.63 -7.21
C ALA A 137 1.88 9.62 -7.43
N ASP A 138 3.11 10.11 -7.51
CA ASP A 138 4.31 9.28 -7.61
C ASP A 138 4.84 8.98 -6.20
N PHE A 139 4.96 7.70 -5.87
CA PHE A 139 5.35 7.23 -4.55
C PHE A 139 6.64 6.43 -4.61
N ASP A 140 7.52 6.68 -3.64
CA ASP A 140 8.64 5.81 -3.34
C ASP A 140 8.23 4.72 -2.33
N PHE A 141 8.16 3.49 -2.82
CA PHE A 141 7.90 2.31 -2.00
C PHE A 141 9.18 1.54 -1.62
N SER A 142 10.37 2.13 -1.84
CA SER A 142 11.63 1.49 -1.44
C SER A 142 11.71 1.33 0.07
N ARG A 143 12.15 0.15 0.51
CA ARG A 143 12.54 -0.10 1.90
C ARG A 143 14.03 0.15 2.02
N VAL A 144 14.39 1.26 2.68
CA VAL A 144 15.78 1.57 2.99
C VAL A 144 15.98 1.36 4.48
N ALA A 145 16.78 0.35 4.82
CA ALA A 145 17.30 0.15 6.16
C ALA A 145 18.73 0.68 6.19
N GLU A 146 18.94 1.79 6.88
CA GLU A 146 20.25 2.43 7.01
C GLU A 146 20.77 2.21 8.43
N SER A 147 21.90 1.51 8.56
CA SER A 147 22.60 1.34 9.83
C SER A 147 23.90 2.14 9.80
N GLN A 148 23.91 3.28 10.47
CA GLN A 148 25.09 4.12 10.63
C GLN A 148 25.72 3.86 12.01
N THR A 149 27.01 3.56 12.05
CA THR A 149 27.79 3.50 13.29
C THR A 149 28.79 4.63 13.28
N THR A 150 28.63 5.60 14.19
CA THR A 150 29.57 6.71 14.36
C THR A 150 30.39 6.49 15.62
N TYR A 151 31.70 6.67 15.51
CA TYR A 151 32.64 6.58 16.63
C TYR A 151 33.00 7.99 17.10
N ASP A 152 32.93 8.21 18.41
CA ASP A 152 33.39 9.45 19.03
C ASP A 152 34.85 9.29 19.46
N GLY A 153 35.76 9.88 18.69
CA GLY A 153 37.20 9.86 18.98
C GLY A 153 37.64 10.88 20.04
N GLU A 154 36.78 11.84 20.41
CA GLU A 154 37.12 12.89 21.38
C GLU A 154 36.83 12.41 22.82
N ASN A 155 35.79 11.59 23.02
CA ASN A 155 35.38 11.08 24.32
C ASN A 155 35.78 9.61 24.55
N THR A 156 37.04 9.26 24.31
CA THR A 156 37.52 7.88 24.54
C THR A 156 37.80 7.63 26.02
N ALA A 157 37.24 6.53 26.56
CA ALA A 157 37.49 6.11 27.93
C ALA A 157 38.55 5.00 27.95
N ILE A 158 39.52 5.08 28.86
CA ILE A 158 40.48 3.98 29.05
C ILE A 158 39.74 2.82 29.70
N ARG A 159 39.68 1.67 29.01
CA ARG A 159 39.09 0.43 29.53
C ARG A 159 40.06 -0.36 30.38
N SER A 160 41.33 -0.45 29.96
CA SER A 160 42.40 -1.09 30.73
C SER A 160 43.76 -0.51 30.33
N SER A 161 44.67 -0.38 31.28
CA SER A 161 46.07 -0.07 31.02
C SER A 161 46.94 -1.09 31.74
N GLU A 162 47.84 -1.73 30.99
CA GLU A 162 48.85 -2.64 31.51
C GLU A 162 50.23 -2.04 31.24
N ARG A 163 51.03 -1.91 32.29
CA ARG A 163 52.36 -1.29 32.23
C ARG A 163 53.40 -2.22 32.84
N ASP A 164 54.28 -2.74 31.99
CA ASP A 164 55.44 -3.54 32.35
C ASP A 164 56.68 -2.66 32.42
N ILE A 165 57.25 -2.54 33.62
CA ILE A 165 58.51 -1.82 33.85
C ILE A 165 59.58 -2.83 34.26
N ASP A 166 60.44 -3.19 33.32
CA ASP A 166 61.61 -4.03 33.55
C ASP A 166 62.83 -3.12 33.76
N LYS A 167 63.29 -3.05 35.02
CA LYS A 167 64.53 -2.36 35.37
C LYS A 167 65.57 -3.39 35.78
N MET A 168 66.61 -3.54 34.96
CA MET A 168 67.71 -4.46 35.22
C MET A 168 68.98 -3.66 35.49
N GLU A 169 69.46 -3.73 36.73
CA GLU A 169 70.75 -3.15 37.13
C GLU A 169 71.73 -4.29 37.39
N GLY A 170 72.71 -4.40 36.50
CA GLY A 170 73.77 -5.40 36.59
C GLY A 170 75.09 -4.73 36.93
N VAL A 171 75.72 -5.15 38.02
CA VAL A 171 77.07 -4.74 38.39
C VAL A 171 77.96 -5.97 38.24
N ARG A 172 78.88 -5.93 37.27
CA ARG A 172 79.84 -7.03 37.08
C ARG A 172 81.27 -6.53 37.30
N PRO A 173 82.07 -7.21 38.13
CA PRO A 173 83.50 -6.94 38.22
C PRO A 173 84.12 -7.26 36.85
N LEU A 174 84.90 -6.34 36.27
CA LEU A 174 85.74 -6.73 35.15
C LEU A 174 86.90 -7.59 35.68
N PRO A 175 87.37 -8.59 34.90
CA PRO A 175 88.60 -9.31 35.25
C PRO A 175 89.76 -8.32 35.42
N SER A 176 90.25 -8.22 36.65
CA SER A 176 91.41 -7.41 37.01
C SER A 176 92.55 -8.35 37.37
N GLY A 177 93.57 -8.39 36.52
CA GLY A 177 94.80 -9.12 36.74
C GLY A 177 95.93 -8.42 36.01
N GLN A 178 97.05 -8.19 36.69
CA GLN A 178 98.22 -7.56 36.09
C GLN A 178 98.89 -8.55 35.12
N PRO A 179 98.98 -8.24 33.80
CA PRO A 179 99.68 -9.11 32.87
C PRO A 179 101.19 -9.06 33.13
N GLY A 180 101.82 -10.21 33.38
CA GLY A 180 103.28 -10.32 33.47
C GLY A 180 103.76 -11.28 34.56
N VAL A 181 105.07 -11.52 34.55
CA VAL A 181 105.77 -12.46 35.47
C VAL A 181 105.87 -11.97 36.92
N ARG A 182 105.44 -10.73 37.21
CA ARG A 182 105.54 -10.12 38.56
C ARG A 182 104.60 -10.77 39.57
N THR A 183 103.53 -11.44 39.13
CA THR A 183 102.54 -12.11 39.98
C THR A 183 103.04 -13.43 40.59
N ASN A 184 104.20 -13.94 40.15
CA ASN A 184 104.77 -15.22 40.60
C ASN A 184 106.05 -15.06 41.45
N ILE A 185 106.33 -13.84 41.93
CA ILE A 185 107.49 -13.54 42.78
C ILE A 185 107.00 -13.39 44.24
N PRO A 186 107.48 -14.20 45.19
CA PRO A 186 107.15 -14.03 46.60
C PRO A 186 107.64 -12.64 47.09
N ASN A 187 106.79 -11.91 47.81
CA ASN A 187 107.02 -10.55 48.37
C ASN A 187 107.05 -9.35 47.41
N ALA A 188 106.44 -9.43 46.22
CA ALA A 188 106.14 -8.21 45.47
C ALA A 188 105.00 -7.42 46.12
N GLU A 189 105.23 -6.15 46.50
CA GLU A 189 104.16 -5.22 46.89
C GLU A 189 103.21 -5.00 45.71
N ASN A 190 102.07 -5.68 45.74
CA ASN A 190 100.99 -5.47 44.79
C ASN A 190 100.21 -4.21 45.21
N GLN A 191 100.24 -3.16 44.39
CA GLN A 191 99.33 -2.04 44.56
C GLN A 191 97.91 -2.50 44.22
N THR A 192 97.06 -2.65 45.24
CA THR A 192 95.65 -2.97 45.08
C THR A 192 94.89 -1.76 44.55
N GLY A 193 94.98 -1.51 43.25
CA GLY A 193 94.07 -0.60 42.55
C GLY A 193 92.64 -1.14 42.63
N GLN A 194 91.69 -0.29 42.99
CA GLN A 194 90.27 -0.62 43.06
C GLN A 194 89.82 -1.22 41.71
N SER A 195 89.30 -2.45 41.72
CA SER A 195 88.94 -3.14 40.47
C SER A 195 87.88 -2.35 39.72
N PRO A 196 88.05 -2.06 38.41
CA PRO A 196 87.04 -1.35 37.65
C PRO A 196 85.78 -2.20 37.56
N VAL A 197 84.64 -1.59 37.87
CA VAL A 197 83.33 -2.25 37.88
C VAL A 197 82.54 -1.75 36.69
N ALA A 198 82.06 -2.67 35.84
CA ALA A 198 81.13 -2.31 34.78
C ALA A 198 79.72 -2.38 35.34
N SER A 199 79.07 -1.23 35.44
CA SER A 199 77.62 -1.16 35.61
C SER A 199 76.95 -1.16 34.24
N ASN A 200 75.89 -1.94 34.11
CA ASN A 200 74.98 -1.84 32.98
C ASN A 200 73.57 -1.67 33.54
N SER A 201 72.87 -0.64 33.09
CA SER A 201 71.45 -0.45 33.40
C SER A 201 70.65 -0.58 32.13
N THR A 202 69.63 -1.44 32.16
CA THR A 202 68.66 -1.56 31.07
C THR A 202 67.29 -1.24 31.66
N ASN A 203 66.63 -0.26 31.08
CA ASN A 203 65.28 0.13 31.45
C ASN A 203 64.36 -0.12 30.26
N ARG A 204 63.37 -1.00 30.43
CA ARG A 204 62.34 -1.28 29.43
C ARG A 204 60.99 -0.96 30.04
N ASN A 205 60.31 0.01 29.44
CA ASN A 205 58.94 0.36 29.78
C ASN A 205 58.05 -0.03 28.59
N ARG A 206 57.08 -0.93 28.81
CA ARG A 206 56.07 -1.30 27.83
C ARG A 206 54.71 -0.97 28.42
N GLU A 207 53.92 -0.18 27.69
CA GLU A 207 52.57 0.21 28.09
C GLU A 207 51.58 -0.19 27.00
N THR A 208 50.50 -0.88 27.38
CA THR A 208 49.39 -1.27 26.51
C THR A 208 48.11 -0.66 27.07
N ILE A 209 47.47 0.25 26.33
CA ILE A 209 46.24 0.93 26.73
C ILE A 209 45.12 0.52 25.79
N ASN A 210 44.05 -0.05 26.34
CA ASN A 210 42.83 -0.35 25.62
C ASN A 210 41.81 0.76 25.87
N TYR A 211 41.19 1.25 24.81
CA TYR A 211 40.17 2.30 24.86
C TYR A 211 38.80 1.72 24.54
N ASP A 212 37.78 2.09 25.33
CA ASP A 212 36.39 1.99 24.91
C ASP A 212 36.02 3.29 24.19
N VAL A 213 35.79 3.16 22.89
CA VAL A 213 35.35 4.26 22.02
C VAL A 213 33.83 4.25 22.00
N PRO A 214 33.15 5.32 22.48
CA PRO A 214 31.71 5.41 22.39
C PRO A 214 31.27 5.27 20.93
N ARG A 215 30.29 4.40 20.70
CA ARG A 215 29.66 4.22 19.40
C ARG A 215 28.19 4.57 19.49
N THR A 216 27.74 5.39 18.55
CA THR A 216 26.31 5.66 18.36
C THR A 216 25.85 4.87 17.15
N GLN A 217 24.98 3.89 17.38
CA GLN A 217 24.34 3.13 16.31
C GLN A 217 22.98 3.76 16.00
N ARG A 218 22.82 4.26 14.78
CA ARG A 218 21.56 4.80 14.28
C ARG A 218 21.00 3.81 13.26
N ASN A 219 19.89 3.17 13.61
CA ASN A 219 19.11 2.39 12.65
C ASN A 219 17.94 3.25 12.17
N VAL A 220 17.92 3.60 10.88
CA VAL A 220 16.84 4.39 10.27
C VAL A 220 16.08 3.49 9.32
N GLU A 221 14.82 3.23 9.65
CA GLU A 221 13.85 2.62 8.75
C GLU A 221 12.97 3.73 8.17
N LYS A 222 13.10 3.98 6.86
CA LYS A 222 12.25 4.99 6.22
C LYS A 222 10.81 4.49 6.13
N PRO A 223 9.81 5.36 6.40
CA PRO A 223 8.41 4.98 6.22
C PRO A 223 8.17 4.60 4.76
N MET A 224 7.41 3.53 4.55
CA MET A 224 7.02 3.10 3.21
C MET A 224 6.01 4.07 2.60
N ALA A 225 6.01 4.20 1.27
CA ALA A 225 5.11 5.07 0.50
C ALA A 225 5.33 6.57 0.74
N GLN A 226 6.57 7.04 0.55
CA GLN A 226 6.86 8.48 0.55
C GLN A 226 6.38 9.12 -0.75
N LEU A 227 5.57 10.17 -0.66
CA LEU A 227 5.13 10.93 -1.84
C LEU A 227 6.32 11.68 -2.43
N LYS A 228 6.73 11.30 -3.64
CA LYS A 228 7.80 11.98 -4.39
C LYS A 228 7.28 13.18 -5.15
N ARG A 229 6.10 13.05 -5.76
CA ARG A 229 5.55 14.08 -6.63
C ARG A 229 4.04 13.96 -6.72
N LEU A 230 3.36 15.10 -6.65
CA LEU A 230 1.93 15.21 -6.85
C LEU A 230 1.64 16.11 -8.06
N SER A 231 0.97 15.57 -9.07
CA SER A 231 0.50 16.32 -10.24
C SER A 231 -1.02 16.40 -10.24
N ILE A 232 -1.53 17.61 -10.38
CA ILE A 232 -2.96 17.91 -10.22
C ILE A 232 -3.41 18.73 -11.42
N SER A 233 -4.44 18.23 -12.09
CA SER A 233 -5.11 18.91 -13.19
C SER A 233 -6.59 19.03 -12.87
N VAL A 234 -7.09 20.26 -12.84
CA VAL A 234 -8.48 20.56 -12.54
C VAL A 234 -9.12 21.26 -13.72
N MET A 235 -10.27 20.74 -14.12
CA MET A 235 -11.11 21.31 -15.17
C MET A 235 -12.40 21.79 -14.51
N VAL A 236 -12.80 23.01 -14.81
CA VAL A 236 -14.05 23.61 -14.34
C VAL A 236 -14.94 23.95 -15.52
N ASP A 237 -16.23 23.66 -15.40
CA ASP A 237 -17.22 23.96 -16.42
C ASP A 237 -17.50 25.46 -16.49
N THR A 238 -17.67 25.99 -17.71
CA THR A 238 -18.11 27.37 -17.91
C THR A 238 -19.59 27.49 -17.58
N ALA A 239 -19.97 28.56 -16.88
CA ALA A 239 -21.37 28.87 -16.67
C ALA A 239 -21.97 29.38 -18.00
N ALA A 240 -23.13 28.85 -18.37
CA ALA A 240 -23.94 29.43 -19.43
C ALA A 240 -24.66 30.63 -18.84
N VAL A 241 -24.28 31.83 -19.28
CA VAL A 241 -24.93 33.08 -18.90
C VAL A 241 -26.04 33.34 -19.92
N ALA A 242 -27.24 33.63 -19.46
CA ALA A 242 -28.34 33.98 -20.36
C ALA A 242 -27.98 35.27 -21.12
N ASP A 243 -27.93 35.19 -22.44
CA ASP A 243 -27.65 36.30 -23.33
C ASP A 243 -28.71 36.29 -24.43
N ALA A 244 -29.60 37.29 -24.37
CA ALA A 244 -30.71 37.44 -25.32
C ALA A 244 -30.24 37.64 -26.77
N ASN A 245 -28.97 37.98 -26.99
CA ASN A 245 -28.38 38.21 -28.30
C ASN A 245 -27.56 37.03 -28.82
N ALA A 246 -27.40 35.95 -28.06
CA ALA A 246 -26.65 34.76 -28.47
C ALA A 246 -27.57 33.75 -29.21
N PRO A 247 -27.10 33.08 -30.29
CA PRO A 247 -27.85 32.00 -30.91
C PRO A 247 -28.09 30.87 -29.90
N GLY A 248 -29.34 30.70 -29.44
CA GLY A 248 -29.70 29.77 -28.37
C GLY A 248 -29.90 30.39 -26.99
N GLY A 249 -29.91 31.72 -26.86
CA GLY A 249 -30.29 32.43 -25.62
C GLY A 249 -29.30 32.35 -24.47
N SER A 250 -28.11 31.79 -24.70
CA SER A 250 -27.04 31.72 -23.69
C SER A 250 -25.66 31.90 -24.33
N ARG A 251 -24.80 32.64 -23.63
CA ARG A 251 -23.39 32.83 -23.94
C ARG A 251 -22.56 32.11 -22.88
N GLN A 252 -21.55 31.38 -23.33
CA GLN A 252 -20.58 30.82 -22.39
C GLN A 252 -19.61 31.92 -21.96
N GLU A 253 -19.57 32.19 -20.66
CA GLU A 253 -18.59 33.09 -20.08
C GLU A 253 -17.43 32.26 -19.50
N ALA A 254 -16.22 32.52 -19.98
CA ALA A 254 -15.02 31.90 -19.42
C ALA A 254 -14.84 32.38 -17.97
N VAL A 255 -14.48 31.47 -17.07
CA VAL A 255 -14.17 31.83 -15.68
C VAL A 255 -13.00 32.81 -15.69
N SER A 256 -13.12 33.91 -14.95
CA SER A 256 -12.08 34.93 -14.89
C SER A 256 -10.76 34.38 -14.32
N GLU A 257 -9.64 34.87 -14.82
CA GLU A 257 -8.29 34.48 -14.35
C GLU A 257 -8.12 34.65 -12.82
N ALA A 258 -8.72 35.70 -12.25
CA ALA A 258 -8.71 35.93 -10.81
C ALA A 258 -9.38 34.79 -10.02
N ARG A 259 -10.49 34.25 -10.54
CA ARG A 259 -11.23 33.16 -9.90
C ARG A 259 -10.54 31.81 -10.12
N LEU A 260 -9.90 31.61 -11.27
CA LEU A 260 -9.03 30.44 -11.49
C LEU A 260 -7.83 30.43 -10.53
N ALA A 261 -7.24 31.60 -10.24
CA ALA A 261 -6.17 31.73 -9.25
C ALA A 261 -6.65 31.42 -7.82
N GLU A 262 -7.87 31.83 -7.46
CA GLU A 262 -8.50 31.47 -6.18
C GLU A 262 -8.72 29.96 -6.07
N PHE A 263 -9.28 29.32 -7.10
CA PHE A 263 -9.45 27.87 -7.13
C PHE A 263 -8.14 27.13 -7.02
N ARG A 264 -7.08 27.61 -7.69
CA ARG A 264 -5.75 27.05 -7.57
C ARG A 264 -5.22 27.09 -6.14
N SER A 265 -5.37 28.23 -5.45
CA SER A 265 -4.97 28.40 -4.05
C SER A 265 -5.76 27.47 -3.12
N LEU A 266 -7.07 27.37 -3.33
CA LEU A 266 -7.95 26.51 -2.54
C LEU A 266 -7.60 25.03 -2.70
N VAL A 267 -7.32 24.59 -3.93
CA VAL A 267 -6.88 23.21 -4.21
C VAL A 267 -5.51 22.95 -3.58
N ALA A 268 -4.53 23.87 -3.74
CA ALA A 268 -3.19 23.73 -3.18
C ALA A 268 -3.22 23.50 -1.65
N ASN A 269 -3.98 24.33 -0.93
CA ASN A 269 -4.11 24.24 0.52
C ASN A 269 -4.84 22.97 0.97
N SER A 270 -5.77 22.47 0.15
CA SER A 270 -6.59 21.31 0.51
C SER A 270 -5.86 19.98 0.33
N VAL A 271 -4.99 19.88 -0.67
CA VAL A 271 -4.29 18.64 -1.03
C VAL A 271 -2.89 18.52 -0.40
N GLY A 272 -2.41 19.59 0.27
CA GLY A 272 -1.05 19.62 0.82
C GLY A 272 0.02 19.73 -0.28
N TRP A 273 -0.27 20.54 -1.30
CA TRP A 273 0.67 20.81 -2.39
C TRP A 273 1.91 21.52 -1.85
N ASP A 274 3.07 21.04 -2.27
CA ASP A 274 4.36 21.59 -1.86
C ASP A 274 5.06 22.21 -3.08
N LYS A 275 5.36 23.50 -3.00
CA LYS A 275 5.99 24.28 -4.08
C LYS A 275 7.38 23.78 -4.48
N ASP A 276 8.11 23.14 -3.55
CA ASP A 276 9.49 22.71 -3.76
C ASP A 276 9.54 21.26 -4.30
N ARG A 277 8.47 20.48 -4.07
CA ARG A 277 8.34 19.07 -4.50
C ARG A 277 7.50 18.89 -5.76
N ASP A 278 6.39 19.64 -5.86
CA ASP A 278 5.30 19.34 -6.79
C ASP A 278 5.25 20.35 -7.95
N PRO A 279 4.91 19.90 -9.18
CA PRO A 279 4.65 20.80 -10.28
C PRO A 279 3.50 21.78 -9.99
N PRO A 280 3.47 22.95 -10.63
CA PRO A 280 2.39 23.91 -10.46
C PRO A 280 1.03 23.32 -10.90
N ILE A 281 0.01 23.40 -10.02
CA ILE A 281 -1.36 22.89 -10.28
C ILE A 281 -2.02 23.53 -11.50
N GLU A 282 -2.41 22.78 -12.52
CA GLU A 282 -3.13 23.35 -13.66
C GLU A 282 -4.64 23.41 -13.40
N VAL A 283 -5.23 24.60 -13.51
CA VAL A 283 -6.69 24.80 -13.47
C VAL A 283 -7.13 25.44 -14.78
N ARG A 284 -8.04 24.79 -15.51
CA ARG A 284 -8.55 25.29 -16.80
C ARG A 284 -10.07 25.32 -16.82
N SER A 285 -10.61 26.32 -17.50
CA SER A 285 -12.04 26.46 -17.75
C SER A 285 -12.36 25.91 -19.14
N ILE A 286 -13.18 24.87 -19.23
CA ILE A 286 -13.65 24.31 -20.50
C ILE A 286 -15.14 23.99 -20.40
N SER A 287 -15.89 24.07 -21.48
CA SER A 287 -17.30 23.68 -21.46
C SER A 287 -17.44 22.17 -21.49
N PHE A 288 -18.15 21.63 -20.50
CA PHE A 288 -18.43 20.20 -20.45
C PHE A 288 -19.63 19.87 -21.33
N PHE A 289 -19.54 18.75 -22.04
CA PHE A 289 -20.68 18.21 -22.77
C PHE A 289 -21.72 17.70 -21.75
N LYS A 290 -22.94 18.24 -21.80
CA LYS A 290 -24.05 17.76 -20.98
C LYS A 290 -24.90 16.83 -21.82
N GLU A 291 -24.90 15.56 -21.47
CA GLU A 291 -25.93 14.65 -21.94
C GLU A 291 -27.19 14.96 -21.12
N ASP A 292 -28.19 15.54 -21.77
CA ASP A 292 -29.45 15.93 -21.13
C ASP A 292 -30.30 14.67 -20.90
N LEU A 293 -29.94 13.92 -19.86
CA LEU A 293 -30.64 12.72 -19.43
C LEU A 293 -32.10 13.01 -19.08
N GLU A 294 -32.43 14.21 -18.59
CA GLU A 294 -33.81 14.60 -18.31
C GLU A 294 -34.62 14.77 -19.60
N ALA A 295 -34.06 15.45 -20.61
CA ALA A 295 -34.69 15.51 -21.92
C ALA A 295 -34.81 14.11 -22.58
N ALA A 296 -33.79 13.26 -22.44
CA ALA A 296 -33.80 11.90 -22.98
C ALA A 296 -34.83 10.99 -22.28
N THR A 297 -34.98 11.09 -20.97
CA THR A 297 -35.97 10.34 -20.17
C THR A 297 -37.39 10.83 -20.43
N LEU A 298 -37.62 12.14 -20.52
CA LEU A 298 -38.91 12.70 -20.94
C LEU A 298 -39.29 12.27 -22.36
N ALA A 299 -38.31 12.27 -23.29
CA ALA A 299 -38.51 11.79 -24.64
C ALA A 299 -38.81 10.27 -24.70
N ALA A 300 -38.12 9.46 -23.88
CA ALA A 300 -38.36 8.02 -23.77
C ALA A 300 -39.75 7.72 -23.18
N GLN A 301 -40.16 8.43 -22.12
CA GLN A 301 -41.51 8.30 -21.54
C GLN A 301 -42.61 8.75 -22.51
N ALA A 302 -42.37 9.82 -23.29
CA ALA A 302 -43.29 10.25 -24.33
C ALA A 302 -43.42 9.20 -25.45
N ALA A 303 -42.32 8.57 -25.85
CA ALA A 303 -42.31 7.50 -26.84
C ALA A 303 -43.03 6.23 -26.33
N GLU A 304 -42.86 5.86 -25.07
CA GLU A 304 -43.60 4.75 -24.45
C GLU A 304 -45.10 5.05 -24.35
N ARG A 305 -45.49 6.26 -23.93
CA ARG A 305 -46.90 6.67 -23.92
C ARG A 305 -47.53 6.56 -25.30
N ASN A 306 -46.85 7.02 -26.35
CA ASN A 306 -47.36 6.89 -27.71
C ASN A 306 -47.52 5.44 -28.16
N LYS A 307 -46.59 4.54 -27.80
CA LYS A 307 -46.73 3.09 -28.08
C LYS A 307 -47.90 2.47 -27.31
N LEU A 308 -48.10 2.85 -26.05
CA LEU A 308 -49.25 2.40 -25.25
C LEU A 308 -50.57 2.89 -25.86
N PHE A 309 -50.66 4.16 -26.27
CA PHE A 309 -51.84 4.69 -26.94
C PHE A 309 -52.10 3.99 -28.29
N GLN A 310 -51.07 3.70 -29.09
CA GLN A 310 -51.24 2.92 -30.32
C GLN A 310 -51.75 1.50 -30.05
N ASN A 311 -51.16 0.78 -29.09
CA ASN A 311 -51.61 -0.55 -28.73
C ASN A 311 -53.06 -0.53 -28.21
N ILE A 312 -53.39 0.39 -27.31
CA ILE A 312 -54.76 0.55 -26.79
C ILE A 312 -55.72 0.89 -27.93
N ALA A 313 -55.35 1.80 -28.84
CA ALA A 313 -56.18 2.14 -30.00
C ALA A 313 -56.40 0.93 -30.92
N GLN A 314 -55.39 0.08 -31.12
CA GLN A 314 -55.48 -1.12 -31.94
C GLN A 314 -56.39 -2.18 -31.29
N TRP A 315 -56.25 -2.42 -29.99
CA TRP A 315 -57.14 -3.33 -29.24
C TRP A 315 -58.56 -2.79 -29.14
N ALA A 316 -58.74 -1.46 -28.98
CA ALA A 316 -60.04 -0.82 -29.00
C ALA A 316 -60.72 -0.95 -30.36
N ALA A 317 -59.97 -0.81 -31.47
CA ALA A 317 -60.49 -1.01 -32.81
C ALA A 317 -60.95 -2.47 -33.04
N ILE A 318 -60.17 -3.46 -32.58
CA ILE A 318 -60.56 -4.88 -32.65
C ILE A 318 -61.82 -5.14 -31.80
N GLY A 319 -61.87 -4.61 -30.57
CA GLY A 319 -63.04 -4.74 -29.70
C GLY A 319 -64.29 -4.10 -30.30
N LEU A 320 -64.15 -2.95 -30.96
CA LEU A 320 -65.24 -2.25 -31.64
C LEU A 320 -65.75 -3.05 -32.85
N ILE A 321 -64.87 -3.67 -33.63
CA ILE A 321 -65.24 -4.57 -34.73
C ILE A 321 -66.01 -5.78 -34.21
N PHE A 322 -65.54 -6.43 -33.15
CA PHE A 322 -66.24 -7.56 -32.52
C PHE A 322 -67.63 -7.16 -32.00
N THR A 323 -67.73 -5.99 -31.39
CA THR A 323 -69.01 -5.47 -30.88
C THR A 323 -70.00 -5.19 -32.01
N LEU A 324 -69.53 -4.56 -33.10
CA LEU A 324 -70.35 -4.33 -34.29
C LEU A 324 -70.77 -5.65 -34.95
N PHE A 325 -69.87 -6.62 -35.08
CA PHE A 325 -70.18 -7.94 -35.62
C PHE A 325 -71.23 -8.68 -34.76
N PHE A 326 -71.09 -8.62 -33.43
CA PHE A 326 -72.07 -9.21 -32.53
C PHE A 326 -73.45 -8.55 -32.70
N LEU A 327 -73.50 -7.22 -32.80
CA LEU A 327 -74.76 -6.48 -32.87
C LEU A 327 -75.46 -6.61 -34.23
N PHE A 328 -74.70 -6.64 -35.32
CA PHE A 328 -75.23 -6.67 -36.70
C PHE A 328 -75.34 -8.07 -37.33
N VAL A 329 -74.60 -9.07 -36.85
CA VAL A 329 -74.62 -10.43 -37.43
C VAL A 329 -75.18 -11.42 -36.41
N VAL A 330 -74.56 -11.54 -35.25
CA VAL A 330 -74.90 -12.57 -34.27
C VAL A 330 -76.27 -12.32 -33.65
N ARG A 331 -76.56 -11.09 -33.21
CA ARG A 331 -77.83 -10.73 -32.57
C ARG A 331 -79.05 -10.92 -33.50
N PRO A 332 -79.04 -10.46 -34.77
CA PRO A 332 -80.15 -10.74 -35.69
C PRO A 332 -80.22 -12.20 -36.10
N PHE A 333 -79.09 -12.92 -36.22
CA PHE A 333 -79.11 -14.36 -36.50
C PHE A 333 -79.72 -15.17 -35.36
N ILE A 334 -79.38 -14.88 -34.10
CA ILE A 334 -80.00 -15.52 -32.93
C ILE A 334 -81.50 -15.24 -32.93
N LYS A 335 -81.92 -13.99 -33.13
CA LYS A 335 -83.35 -13.66 -33.24
C LYS A 335 -84.05 -14.47 -34.32
N TRP A 336 -83.44 -14.59 -35.50
CA TRP A 336 -83.98 -15.37 -36.61
C TRP A 336 -84.11 -16.87 -36.29
N VAL A 337 -83.14 -17.46 -35.57
CA VAL A 337 -83.19 -18.88 -35.16
C VAL A 337 -84.16 -19.13 -34.00
N THR A 338 -84.40 -18.15 -33.13
CA THR A 338 -85.29 -18.30 -31.97
C THR A 338 -86.75 -17.92 -32.23
N GLU A 339 -87.04 -17.17 -33.28
CA GLU A 339 -88.42 -16.78 -33.68
C GLU A 339 -89.01 -17.67 -34.79
N ASN A 340 -88.25 -18.67 -35.27
CA ASN A 340 -88.70 -19.74 -36.18
C ASN A 340 -88.70 -21.09 -35.46
#